data_AF-A0A254N4R6-F1
#
_entry.id   AF-A0A254N4R6-F1
#
_cell.length_a   1.000
_cell.length_b   1.000
_cell.length_c   1.000
_cell.angle_alpha   90.00
_cell.angle_beta   90.00
_cell.angle_gamma   90.00
#
_symmetry.space_group_name_H-M   'P 1'
#
loop_
_entity.id
_entity.type
_entity.pdbx_description
1 polymer ?
#
loop_
_entity_poly.entity_id
_entity_poly.type
_entity_poly.pdbx_seq_one_letter_code
_entity_poly.pdbx_strand_id
1 'polypeptide(L)'
;MSDWTPDYGHLDTSPPAWAAKRPLRIALLGDFGGGAANGRLDTGAALARRKPRAVEFDSLDDALGQQAITLSLPVGADGAPVEIALADLESFHPDTLFRELALFRQLSELRKRLNNPATFDKAAAEVAKMGGATLKASRAGRGVRARGAAPSAGARLSDFARLTGRASAPDSGERIDTLLRNIIGPFIVPAAKPEKAGLLATLDAAIADAMRAVLHQADFQATESLWRGVDFLLRRLETGPMLQVHLIDISAEELAADLSASDDLSDTGLHQLLVSRPAETKDGGYTYIAGLYQFEPTPPHTELLGRMAKLADAAGATFFTAMAVDALSQPRQPPHPLVVDAFAALRGLPEARRLALLGPRFLLRHPYGKKSDPISSFAFEEFTAADGLSGMLWGHPALLALTVLAGQGGAPNVGDLPFHHFVDADGDSTALPCTERFITTAAATELARYGVKALMAHKGEPLVQLTGPDTVAGTFTPPAAAAARPGARTGVEMAVAVRSRLPDRSDAPPRTARSTSNGPLAATPSPAVAATDDDVDLDALLANLDGDGAAPDTTAAADAAPDGAVDDLDALLASLNDEPAPASTPAAAPADDDVDAELEALLKSLG
;
A
#
# COMPACT_ATOMS: atom_id res chain seq x y z
N MET A 1 22.60 11.31 -21.86
CA MET A 1 22.82 10.00 -21.23
C MET A 1 23.59 10.30 -19.97
N SER A 2 22.97 10.11 -18.81
CA SER A 2 23.64 10.24 -17.52
C SER A 2 24.63 9.09 -17.35
N ASP A 3 25.84 9.36 -16.84
CA ASP A 3 26.93 8.40 -16.58
C ASP A 3 26.62 7.36 -15.49
N TRP A 4 25.34 7.08 -15.21
CA TRP A 4 24.95 6.09 -14.22
C TRP A 4 24.99 4.69 -14.85
N THR A 5 25.82 3.81 -14.28
CA THR A 5 25.90 2.39 -14.65
C THR A 5 25.44 1.58 -13.44
N PRO A 6 24.40 0.73 -13.58
CA PRO A 6 23.93 -0.07 -12.46
C PRO A 6 24.96 -1.13 -12.07
N ASP A 7 25.07 -1.38 -10.77
CA ASP A 7 25.86 -2.47 -10.23
C ASP A 7 24.95 -3.56 -9.63
N TYR A 8 24.88 -4.68 -10.36
CA TYR A 8 24.09 -5.85 -9.98
C TYR A 8 24.93 -6.95 -9.32
N GLY A 9 26.19 -6.68 -8.95
CA GLY A 9 27.13 -7.68 -8.47
C GLY A 9 27.38 -8.79 -9.50
N HIS A 10 27.94 -9.91 -9.06
CA HIS A 10 28.16 -11.12 -9.86
C HIS A 10 27.80 -12.37 -9.06
N LEU A 11 27.43 -13.42 -9.77
CA LEU A 11 27.08 -14.72 -9.19
C LEU A 11 27.27 -15.78 -10.26
N ASP A 12 28.46 -16.40 -10.27
CA ASP A 12 28.84 -17.37 -11.29
C ASP A 12 28.47 -18.81 -10.90
N THR A 13 27.28 -19.00 -10.34
CA THR A 13 26.78 -20.31 -9.92
C THR A 13 25.59 -20.73 -10.79
N SER A 14 25.74 -21.86 -11.47
CA SER A 14 24.61 -22.49 -12.15
C SER A 14 23.55 -22.93 -11.12
N PRO A 15 22.25 -22.81 -11.43
CA PRO A 15 21.20 -23.30 -10.55
C PRO A 15 21.36 -24.80 -10.28
N PRO A 16 21.09 -25.28 -9.04
CA PRO A 16 21.09 -26.71 -8.76
C PRO A 16 20.10 -27.45 -9.67
N ALA A 17 20.48 -28.65 -10.12
CA ALA A 17 19.60 -29.50 -10.92
C ALA A 17 18.46 -30.05 -10.04
N TRP A 18 17.31 -29.40 -10.08
CA TRP A 18 16.14 -29.82 -9.32
C TRP A 18 15.42 -31.01 -9.96
N ALA A 19 15.04 -32.00 -9.15
CA ALA A 19 14.12 -33.05 -9.59
C ALA A 19 12.77 -32.45 -10.02
N ALA A 20 12.25 -32.88 -11.18
CA ALA A 20 10.99 -32.36 -11.72
C ALA A 20 9.78 -32.64 -10.81
N LYS A 21 9.79 -33.79 -10.11
CA LYS A 21 8.78 -34.16 -9.10
C LYS A 21 9.30 -33.82 -7.71
N ARG A 22 9.17 -32.56 -7.31
CA ARG A 22 9.49 -32.08 -5.96
C ARG A 22 8.33 -31.25 -5.38
N PRO A 23 8.26 -31.09 -4.05
CA PRO A 23 7.29 -30.18 -3.44
C PRO A 23 7.39 -28.76 -4.00
N LEU A 24 6.25 -28.09 -4.12
CA LEU A 24 6.20 -26.65 -4.35
C LEU A 24 6.50 -25.98 -3.02
N ARG A 25 7.67 -25.33 -2.91
CA ARG A 25 8.09 -24.64 -1.69
C ARG A 25 8.02 -23.13 -1.92
N ILE A 26 7.37 -22.42 -1.01
CA ILE A 26 7.27 -20.95 -1.01
C ILE A 26 8.10 -20.43 0.17
N ALA A 27 9.04 -19.53 -0.09
CA ALA A 27 9.71 -18.75 0.95
C ALA A 27 9.08 -17.37 1.04
N LEU A 28 8.61 -16.99 2.22
CA LEU A 28 8.15 -15.63 2.52
C LEU A 28 9.25 -14.94 3.34
N LEU A 29 9.78 -13.84 2.82
CA LEU A 29 10.78 -13.00 3.48
C LEU A 29 10.08 -11.76 4.01
N GLY A 30 10.26 -11.44 5.28
CA GLY A 30 9.68 -10.28 5.92
C GLY A 30 10.13 -10.16 7.38
N ASP A 31 9.92 -9.00 7.99
CA ASP A 31 10.29 -8.74 9.38
C ASP A 31 9.28 -9.35 10.37
N PHE A 32 9.12 -10.67 10.32
CA PHE A 32 8.15 -11.41 11.13
C PHE A 32 8.40 -11.26 12.63
N GLY A 33 9.64 -11.03 13.04
CA GLY A 33 10.02 -10.82 14.44
C GLY A 33 9.96 -9.36 14.91
N GLY A 34 9.68 -8.39 14.03
CA GLY A 34 9.80 -6.96 14.35
C GLY A 34 11.23 -6.56 14.74
N GLY A 35 12.22 -7.22 14.16
CA GLY A 35 13.64 -7.00 14.45
C GLY A 35 14.11 -5.60 14.05
N ALA A 36 13.58 -5.05 12.96
CA ALA A 36 13.99 -3.72 12.48
C ALA A 36 13.55 -2.60 13.43
N ALA A 37 12.36 -2.73 14.03
CA ALA A 37 11.89 -1.80 15.06
C ALA A 37 12.87 -1.73 16.26
N ASN A 38 13.52 -2.87 16.56
CA ASN A 38 14.52 -3.03 17.61
C ASN A 38 15.97 -2.78 17.14
N GLY A 39 16.17 -2.29 15.91
CA GLY A 39 17.49 -1.96 15.37
C GLY A 39 18.35 -3.16 14.96
N ARG A 40 17.74 -4.34 14.75
CA ARG A 40 18.45 -5.52 14.25
C ARG A 40 18.86 -5.32 12.79
N LEU A 41 20.11 -5.65 12.47
CA LEU A 41 20.64 -5.58 11.11
C LEU A 41 21.68 -6.68 10.86
N ASP A 42 21.24 -7.93 10.83
CA ASP A 42 22.13 -9.07 10.57
C ASP A 42 22.46 -9.20 9.07
N THR A 43 23.73 -9.49 8.74
CA THR A 43 24.21 -9.78 7.38
C THR A 43 25.15 -11.00 7.36
N GLY A 44 25.47 -11.51 6.18
CA GLY A 44 26.43 -12.58 5.93
C GLY A 44 26.15 -13.82 6.79
N ALA A 45 27.16 -14.25 7.56
CA ALA A 45 27.05 -15.44 8.41
C ALA A 45 26.04 -15.30 9.55
N ALA A 46 25.74 -14.09 10.03
CA ALA A 46 24.72 -13.87 11.06
C ALA A 46 23.32 -14.09 10.48
N LEU A 47 23.04 -13.44 9.34
CA LEU A 47 21.78 -13.62 8.61
C LEU A 47 21.61 -15.08 8.16
N ALA A 48 22.68 -15.69 7.66
CA ALA A 48 22.64 -17.08 7.24
C ALA A 48 22.17 -18.02 8.36
N ARG A 49 22.44 -17.76 9.65
CA ARG A 49 22.02 -18.66 10.75
C ARG A 49 20.50 -18.70 10.97
N ARG A 50 19.74 -17.81 10.35
CA ARG A 50 18.27 -17.82 10.40
C ARG A 50 17.73 -19.16 9.91
N LYS A 51 16.70 -19.66 10.57
CA LYS A 51 16.07 -20.94 10.23
C LYS A 51 14.74 -20.66 9.54
N PRO A 52 14.58 -21.05 8.26
CA PRO A 52 13.26 -21.03 7.63
C PRO A 52 12.28 -21.88 8.43
N ARG A 53 11.10 -21.34 8.69
CA ARG A 53 10.08 -21.98 9.52
C ARG A 53 8.90 -22.39 8.67
N ALA A 54 8.63 -23.68 8.56
CA ALA A 54 7.42 -24.17 7.92
C ALA A 54 6.19 -23.74 8.74
N VAL A 55 5.15 -23.28 8.06
CA VAL A 55 3.88 -22.88 8.66
C VAL A 55 2.70 -23.42 7.86
N GLU A 56 1.64 -23.75 8.59
CA GLU A 56 0.33 -24.16 8.09
C GLU A 56 -0.75 -23.33 8.80
N PHE A 57 -1.99 -23.38 8.30
CA PHE A 57 -3.09 -22.57 8.84
C PHE A 57 -3.29 -22.76 10.35
N ASP A 58 -3.15 -23.99 10.86
CA ASP A 58 -3.34 -24.36 12.26
C ASP A 58 -2.12 -24.08 13.16
N SER A 59 -0.95 -23.83 12.58
CA SER A 59 0.31 -23.59 13.31
C SER A 59 0.79 -22.13 13.21
N LEU A 60 0.00 -21.26 12.60
CA LEU A 60 0.37 -19.86 12.39
C LEU A 60 0.47 -19.07 13.70
N ASP A 61 -0.48 -19.25 14.63
CA ASP A 61 -0.43 -18.58 15.94
C ASP A 61 0.76 -19.07 16.78
N ASP A 62 1.06 -20.38 16.76
CA ASP A 62 2.29 -20.93 17.35
C ASP A 62 3.56 -20.36 16.69
N ALA A 63 3.46 -20.00 15.40
CA ALA A 63 4.55 -19.38 14.67
C ALA A 63 4.82 -17.95 15.14
N LEU A 64 3.75 -17.18 15.31
CA LEU A 64 3.74 -15.82 15.81
C LEU A 64 4.21 -15.75 17.26
N GLY A 65 3.63 -16.55 18.17
CA GLY A 65 3.95 -16.50 19.60
C GLY A 65 5.41 -16.80 19.93
N GLN A 66 6.04 -17.69 19.16
CA GLN A 66 7.46 -18.01 19.32
C GLN A 66 8.42 -16.91 18.84
N GLN A 67 7.96 -15.91 18.07
CA GLN A 67 8.78 -14.75 17.75
C GLN A 67 8.95 -13.82 18.96
N ALA A 68 8.06 -13.91 19.97
CA ALA A 68 8.06 -13.06 21.15
C ALA A 68 8.13 -11.55 20.80
N ILE A 69 7.32 -11.13 19.82
CA ILE A 69 7.34 -9.78 19.28
C ILE A 69 6.92 -8.80 20.38
N THR A 70 7.77 -7.81 20.63
CA THR A 70 7.45 -6.66 21.49
C THR A 70 7.71 -5.41 20.69
N LEU A 71 6.65 -4.63 20.43
CA LEU A 71 6.73 -3.35 19.74
C LEU A 71 6.69 -2.21 20.76
N SER A 72 7.55 -1.23 20.59
CA SER A 72 7.58 -0.01 21.40
C SER A 72 6.99 1.15 20.59
N LEU A 73 5.68 1.41 20.79
CA LEU A 73 4.97 2.39 19.98
C LEU A 73 5.07 3.82 20.56
N PRO A 74 5.51 4.81 19.80
CA PRO A 74 5.56 6.21 20.24
C PRO A 74 4.17 6.86 20.15
N VAL A 75 3.24 6.47 21.02
CA VAL A 75 1.84 6.95 21.00
C VAL A 75 1.64 8.17 21.90
N GLY A 76 2.61 8.50 22.76
CA GLY A 76 2.60 9.73 23.58
C GLY A 76 3.15 10.96 22.87
N ALA A 77 2.96 12.15 23.47
CA ALA A 77 3.70 13.33 23.00
C ALA A 77 5.21 13.07 23.16
N ASP A 78 5.98 13.62 22.22
CA ASP A 78 7.42 13.38 22.06
C ASP A 78 7.84 11.90 21.86
N GLY A 79 6.87 11.00 21.62
CA GLY A 79 7.11 9.60 21.27
C GLY A 79 7.31 8.65 22.44
N ALA A 80 6.70 8.94 23.60
CA ALA A 80 6.74 8.04 24.76
C ALA A 80 6.30 6.60 24.39
N PRO A 81 7.11 5.58 24.74
CA PRO A 81 6.90 4.21 24.26
C PRO A 81 5.78 3.50 25.04
N VAL A 82 4.82 2.95 24.31
CA VAL A 82 3.86 1.95 24.80
C VAL A 82 4.32 0.60 24.27
N GLU A 83 4.73 -0.29 25.18
CA GLU A 83 5.08 -1.65 24.80
C GLU A 83 3.83 -2.48 24.52
N ILE A 84 3.83 -3.16 23.38
CA ILE A 84 2.78 -4.08 22.95
C ILE A 84 3.42 -5.42 22.66
N ALA A 85 3.02 -6.44 23.40
CA ALA A 85 3.38 -7.82 23.11
C ALA A 85 2.38 -8.40 22.10
N LEU A 86 2.88 -9.06 21.05
CA LEU A 86 2.05 -9.70 20.03
C LEU A 86 2.34 -11.21 20.05
N ALA A 87 1.38 -11.98 20.56
CA ALA A 87 1.53 -13.42 20.74
C ALA A 87 0.74 -14.25 19.71
N ASP A 88 -0.36 -13.71 19.20
CA ASP A 88 -1.29 -14.36 18.29
C ASP A 88 -2.02 -13.33 17.41
N LEU A 89 -2.82 -13.78 16.45
CA LEU A 89 -3.60 -12.87 15.60
C LEU A 89 -4.65 -12.05 16.37
N GLU A 90 -5.12 -12.53 17.52
CA GLU A 90 -6.05 -11.80 18.39
C GLU A 90 -5.38 -10.63 19.13
N SER A 91 -4.06 -10.66 19.30
CA SER A 91 -3.26 -9.59 19.89
C SER A 91 -3.39 -8.28 19.12
N PHE A 92 -3.72 -8.33 17.82
CA PHE A 92 -3.99 -7.17 16.98
C PHE A 92 -5.41 -6.60 17.13
N HIS A 93 -6.32 -7.32 17.79
CA HIS A 93 -7.72 -6.93 17.88
C HIS A 93 -7.92 -5.79 18.92
N PRO A 94 -8.78 -4.77 18.63
CA PRO A 94 -8.98 -3.64 19.55
C PRO A 94 -9.48 -4.03 20.94
N ASP A 95 -10.35 -5.06 21.04
CA ASP A 95 -10.81 -5.55 22.35
C ASP A 95 -9.66 -6.16 23.18
N THR A 96 -8.68 -6.78 22.53
CA THR A 96 -7.49 -7.33 23.20
C THR A 96 -6.56 -6.20 23.63
N LEU A 97 -6.25 -5.27 22.73
CA LEU A 97 -5.44 -4.07 23.03
C LEU A 97 -6.05 -3.25 24.17
N PHE A 98 -7.37 -3.06 24.17
CA PHE A 98 -8.07 -2.32 25.21
C PHE A 98 -7.99 -2.99 26.58
N ARG A 99 -7.95 -4.32 26.61
CA ARG A 99 -7.85 -5.12 27.84
C ARG A 99 -6.44 -5.13 28.41
N GLU A 100 -5.42 -5.20 27.55
CA GLU A 100 -4.05 -5.51 27.95
C GLU A 100 -3.18 -4.26 28.18
N LEU A 101 -3.34 -3.23 27.35
CA LEU A 101 -2.49 -2.04 27.45
C LEU A 101 -2.83 -1.22 28.70
N ALA A 102 -1.78 -0.85 29.45
CA ALA A 102 -1.91 -0.06 30.68
C ALA A 102 -2.64 1.27 30.44
N LEU A 103 -2.42 1.89 29.29
CA LEU A 103 -3.10 3.10 28.83
C LEU A 103 -4.63 2.95 28.89
N PHE A 104 -5.19 1.93 28.25
CA PHE A 104 -6.64 1.73 28.18
C PHE A 104 -7.23 1.28 29.51
N ARG A 105 -6.49 0.53 30.32
CA ARG A 105 -6.91 0.20 31.69
C ARG A 105 -7.12 1.45 32.54
N GLN A 106 -6.19 2.41 32.49
CA GLN A 106 -6.32 3.68 33.24
C GLN A 106 -7.49 4.53 32.74
N LEU A 107 -7.69 4.63 31.41
CA LEU A 107 -8.84 5.33 30.83
C LEU A 107 -10.17 4.66 31.24
N SER A 108 -10.22 3.33 31.26
CA SER A 108 -11.39 2.56 31.71
C SER A 108 -11.68 2.77 33.21
N GLU A 109 -10.66 2.81 34.06
CA GLU A 109 -10.80 3.12 35.49
C GLU A 109 -11.29 4.56 35.72
N LEU A 110 -10.75 5.53 34.99
CA LEU A 110 -11.22 6.91 35.01
C LEU A 110 -12.70 7.00 34.60
N ARG A 111 -13.11 6.27 33.55
CA ARG A 111 -14.52 6.17 33.12
C ARG A 111 -15.43 5.61 34.21
N LYS A 112 -14.99 4.55 34.91
CA LYS A 112 -15.72 3.96 36.05
C LYS A 112 -15.89 4.98 37.19
N ARG A 113 -14.84 5.74 37.51
CA ARG A 113 -14.89 6.79 38.55
C ARG A 113 -15.79 7.95 38.19
N LEU A 114 -15.83 8.38 36.93
CA LEU A 114 -16.79 9.37 36.41
C LEU A 114 -18.23 8.87 36.43
N ASN A 115 -18.44 7.55 36.30
CA ASN A 115 -19.78 6.98 36.35
C ASN A 115 -20.33 6.84 37.77
N ASN A 116 -19.46 6.75 38.79
CA ASN A 116 -19.84 6.62 40.18
C ASN A 116 -20.05 8.00 40.85
N PRO A 117 -21.27 8.30 41.37
CA PRO A 117 -21.55 9.58 42.03
C PRO A 117 -20.61 9.93 43.18
N ALA A 118 -20.13 8.94 43.94
CA ALA A 118 -19.25 9.17 45.10
C ALA A 118 -17.83 9.61 44.72
N THR A 119 -17.39 9.29 43.50
CA THR A 119 -16.04 9.62 43.01
C THR A 119 -16.04 10.66 41.89
N PHE A 120 -17.23 11.10 41.46
CA PHE A 120 -17.42 11.98 40.31
C PHE A 120 -16.62 13.27 40.41
N ASP A 121 -16.79 14.04 41.49
CA ASP A 121 -16.16 15.37 41.61
C ASP A 121 -14.63 15.31 41.53
N LYS A 122 -14.03 14.28 42.14
CA LYS A 122 -12.57 14.07 42.11
C LYS A 122 -12.10 13.70 40.70
N ALA A 123 -12.82 12.80 40.02
CA ALA A 123 -12.48 12.38 38.66
C ALA A 123 -12.71 13.50 37.62
N ALA A 124 -13.76 14.29 37.79
CA ALA A 124 -14.04 15.47 36.96
C ALA A 124 -12.93 16.53 37.09
N ALA A 125 -12.47 16.79 38.31
CA ALA A 125 -11.34 17.69 38.56
C ALA A 125 -10.01 17.17 37.98
N GLU A 126 -9.83 15.85 37.93
CA GLU A 126 -8.66 15.22 37.29
C GLU A 126 -8.69 15.40 35.77
N VAL A 127 -9.83 15.11 35.11
CA VAL A 127 -10.00 15.34 33.66
C VAL A 127 -9.79 16.81 33.32
N ALA A 128 -10.36 17.74 34.10
CA ALA A 128 -10.18 19.16 33.84
C ALA A 128 -8.70 19.61 33.89
N LYS A 129 -7.87 18.98 34.73
CA LYS A 129 -6.42 19.22 34.81
C LYS A 129 -5.63 18.57 33.67
N MET A 130 -6.25 17.67 32.91
CA MET A 130 -5.62 16.99 31.79
C MET A 130 -5.70 17.77 30.47
N GLY A 131 -6.31 18.97 30.48
CA GLY A 131 -6.33 19.86 29.33
C GLY A 131 -4.95 20.42 29.00
N GLY A 132 -4.74 20.80 27.73
CA GLY A 132 -3.53 21.53 27.30
C GLY A 132 -2.94 21.05 25.97
N ALA A 133 -3.10 19.78 25.62
CA ALA A 133 -2.74 19.27 24.30
C ALA A 133 -3.84 19.59 23.28
N THR A 134 -3.46 20.02 22.08
CA THR A 134 -4.39 20.43 21.01
C THR A 134 -4.45 19.43 19.84
N LEU A 135 -3.41 18.61 19.67
CA LEU A 135 -3.27 17.64 18.60
C LEU A 135 -3.78 16.26 19.03
N LYS A 136 -4.67 15.69 18.24
CA LYS A 136 -5.15 14.30 18.40
C LYS A 136 -3.98 13.31 18.29
N ALA A 137 -3.98 12.27 19.11
CA ALA A 137 -2.95 11.23 19.11
C ALA A 137 -2.87 10.53 17.75
N SER A 138 -4.04 10.28 17.12
CA SER A 138 -4.13 9.71 15.76
C SER A 138 -3.44 10.54 14.68
N ARG A 139 -3.24 11.85 14.93
CA ARG A 139 -2.56 12.76 13.99
C ARG A 139 -1.07 12.94 14.28
N ALA A 140 -0.63 12.69 15.51
CA ALA A 140 0.75 12.92 15.92
C ALA A 140 1.75 12.01 15.20
N GLY A 141 1.35 10.77 14.88
CA GLY A 141 2.19 9.79 14.17
C GLY A 141 2.06 9.78 12.64
N ARG A 142 1.31 10.72 12.04
CA ARG A 142 1.00 10.68 10.61
C ARG A 142 2.27 10.91 9.77
N GLY A 143 2.54 10.03 8.80
CA GLY A 143 3.68 10.14 7.89
C GLY A 143 4.94 9.41 8.36
N VAL A 144 4.93 8.77 9.54
CA VAL A 144 5.99 7.85 9.96
C VAL A 144 5.93 6.60 9.08
N ARG A 145 7.08 6.18 8.54
CA ARG A 145 7.21 4.91 7.80
C ARG A 145 7.62 3.80 8.77
N ALA A 146 7.10 2.59 8.53
CA ALA A 146 7.49 1.41 9.30
C ALA A 146 8.96 1.08 9.05
N ARG A 147 9.68 0.69 10.10
CA ARG A 147 11.03 0.12 10.00
C ARG A 147 10.87 -1.35 9.58
N GLY A 148 11.62 -1.85 8.61
CA GLY A 148 11.54 -3.26 8.21
C GLY A 148 10.73 -3.58 6.96
N ALA A 149 9.82 -2.70 6.53
CA ALA A 149 8.86 -2.98 5.46
C ALA A 149 9.28 -2.45 4.08
N ALA A 150 10.26 -1.55 4.00
CA ALA A 150 10.74 -0.97 2.76
C ALA A 150 12.21 -0.55 2.88
N PRO A 151 13.08 -0.80 1.89
CA PRO A 151 14.41 -0.23 1.88
C PRO A 151 14.36 1.30 1.86
N SER A 152 15.37 1.95 2.43
CA SER A 152 15.41 3.42 2.48
C SER A 152 15.56 4.02 1.08
N ALA A 153 14.52 4.73 0.63
CA ALA A 153 14.39 5.27 -0.72
C ALA A 153 15.52 6.21 -1.19
N GLY A 154 16.24 6.84 -0.25
CA GLY A 154 17.33 7.78 -0.53
C GLY A 154 18.74 7.24 -0.32
N ALA A 155 18.89 6.01 0.16
CA ALA A 155 20.21 5.44 0.41
C ALA A 155 20.80 4.87 -0.88
N ARG A 156 22.10 5.11 -1.08
CA ARG A 156 22.88 4.43 -2.13
C ARG A 156 23.24 3.03 -1.65
N LEU A 157 23.62 2.16 -2.57
CA LEU A 157 24.11 0.82 -2.25
C LEU A 157 25.20 0.84 -1.17
N SER A 158 26.14 1.77 -1.27
CA SER A 158 27.23 1.97 -0.29
C SER A 158 26.76 2.50 1.07
N ASP A 159 25.61 3.17 1.14
CA ASP A 159 25.03 3.65 2.41
C ASP A 159 24.41 2.49 3.19
N PHE A 160 23.79 1.51 2.50
CA PHE A 160 23.25 0.29 3.14
C PHE A 160 24.35 -0.54 3.81
N ALA A 161 25.53 -0.66 3.17
CA ALA A 161 26.67 -1.34 3.75
C ALA A 161 27.19 -0.65 5.04
N ARG A 162 26.95 0.66 5.21
CA ARG A 162 27.35 1.43 6.39
C ARG A 162 26.33 1.41 7.53
N LEU A 163 25.10 0.97 7.27
CA LEU A 163 24.03 0.89 8.29
C LEU A 163 24.28 -0.21 9.34
N THR A 164 25.30 -1.06 9.17
CA THR A 164 25.72 -2.16 10.06
C THR A 164 26.20 -1.73 11.47
N GLY A 165 25.84 -0.55 11.96
CA GLY A 165 26.36 -0.01 13.22
C GLY A 165 25.54 1.05 13.94
N ARG A 166 24.26 1.30 13.60
CA ARG A 166 23.42 2.26 14.35
C ARG A 166 22.08 1.67 14.75
N ALA A 167 22.02 1.12 15.96
CA ALA A 167 20.77 1.03 16.71
C ALA A 167 20.58 2.35 17.48
N SER A 168 19.41 2.98 17.31
CA SER A 168 18.99 4.07 18.20
C SER A 168 17.64 3.69 18.78
N ALA A 169 17.65 3.16 20.01
CA ALA A 169 16.45 3.08 20.82
C ALA A 169 16.23 4.46 21.47
N PRO A 170 15.06 5.09 21.36
CA PRO A 170 14.74 6.26 22.16
C PRO A 170 14.60 5.87 23.64
N ASP A 171 15.04 6.77 24.51
CA ASP A 171 15.08 6.63 25.97
C ASP A 171 13.65 6.62 26.56
N SER A 172 13.35 5.63 27.41
CA SER A 172 12.01 5.32 27.95
C SER A 172 11.70 6.12 29.22
N GLY A 173 11.57 7.44 29.08
CA GLY A 173 11.55 8.36 30.23
C GLY A 173 10.19 8.89 30.72
N GLU A 174 9.10 8.82 29.95
CA GLU A 174 7.85 9.49 30.34
C GLU A 174 6.90 8.65 31.21
N ARG A 175 6.35 9.27 32.25
CA ARG A 175 5.30 8.70 33.11
C ARG A 175 3.96 8.64 32.37
N ILE A 176 3.22 7.56 32.58
CA ILE A 176 1.89 7.31 31.99
C ILE A 176 0.91 8.50 32.21
N ASP A 177 1.04 9.24 33.31
CA ASP A 177 0.24 10.44 33.59
C ASP A 177 0.39 11.56 32.55
N THR A 178 1.54 11.64 31.87
CA THR A 178 1.78 12.59 30.77
C THR A 178 1.10 12.11 29.49
N LEU A 179 1.23 10.81 29.18
CA LEU A 179 0.55 10.16 28.06
C LEU A 179 -0.98 10.36 28.12
N LEU A 180 -1.58 10.15 29.31
CA LEU A 180 -3.01 10.38 29.52
C LEU A 180 -3.43 11.83 29.23
N ARG A 181 -2.65 12.82 29.66
CA ARG A 181 -2.92 14.24 29.39
C ARG A 181 -2.93 14.55 27.90
N ASN A 182 -1.98 13.98 27.16
CA ASN A 182 -1.86 14.23 25.73
C ASN A 182 -3.00 13.57 24.93
N ILE A 183 -3.48 12.42 25.39
CA ILE A 183 -4.60 11.70 24.76
C ILE A 183 -5.94 12.37 25.07
N ILE A 184 -6.18 12.78 26.31
CA ILE A 184 -7.46 13.36 26.74
C ILE A 184 -7.54 14.85 26.38
N GLY A 185 -6.42 15.57 26.46
CA GLY A 185 -6.28 17.02 26.25
C GLY A 185 -7.07 17.58 25.06
N PRO A 186 -6.90 17.02 23.84
CA PRO A 186 -7.56 17.52 22.63
C PRO A 186 -9.09 17.46 22.65
N PHE A 187 -9.67 16.69 23.58
CA PHE A 187 -11.11 16.48 23.68
C PHE A 187 -11.74 17.23 24.86
N ILE A 188 -10.94 17.92 25.67
CA ILE A 188 -11.44 18.70 26.81
C ILE A 188 -11.97 20.04 26.31
N VAL A 189 -13.28 20.23 26.49
CA VAL A 189 -13.93 21.52 26.30
C VAL A 189 -14.02 22.23 27.66
N PRO A 190 -13.39 23.42 27.83
CA PRO A 190 -13.49 24.16 29.08
C PRO A 190 -14.95 24.51 29.40
N ALA A 191 -15.41 24.13 30.59
CA ALA A 191 -16.75 24.43 31.08
C ALA A 191 -16.72 24.87 32.54
N ALA A 192 -17.50 25.89 32.89
CA ALA A 192 -17.60 26.39 34.26
C ALA A 192 -18.17 25.35 35.24
N LYS A 193 -19.02 24.44 34.75
CA LYS A 193 -19.52 23.25 35.46
C LYS A 193 -19.52 22.07 34.47
N PRO A 194 -18.52 21.19 34.52
CA PRO A 194 -18.47 20.05 33.61
C PRO A 194 -19.58 19.05 33.95
N GLU A 195 -20.47 18.79 32.98
CA GLU A 195 -21.55 17.83 33.13
C GLU A 195 -21.05 16.39 32.95
N LYS A 196 -21.64 15.44 33.69
CA LYS A 196 -21.26 14.02 33.64
C LYS A 196 -21.27 13.46 32.21
N ALA A 197 -22.34 13.73 31.45
CA ALA A 197 -22.48 13.23 30.09
C ALA A 197 -21.40 13.77 29.15
N GLY A 198 -21.06 15.07 29.28
CA GLY A 198 -19.99 15.70 28.50
C GLY A 198 -18.61 15.10 28.80
N LEU A 199 -18.27 14.89 30.07
CA LEU A 199 -17.00 14.29 30.46
C LEU A 199 -16.86 12.83 29.99
N LEU A 200 -17.95 12.05 30.04
CA LEU A 200 -17.95 10.70 29.50
C LEU A 200 -17.76 10.69 27.98
N ALA A 201 -18.41 11.62 27.26
CA ALA A 201 -18.24 11.75 25.82
C ALA A 201 -16.79 12.17 25.44
N THR A 202 -16.18 13.10 26.19
CA THR A 202 -14.77 13.46 26.05
C THR A 202 -13.87 12.24 26.21
N LEU A 203 -14.11 11.41 27.22
CA LEU A 203 -13.30 10.23 27.47
C LEU A 203 -13.50 9.13 26.43
N ASP A 204 -14.75 8.87 26.02
CA ASP A 204 -15.05 7.89 24.97
C ASP A 204 -14.40 8.32 23.63
N ALA A 205 -14.40 9.61 23.31
CA ALA A 205 -13.70 10.15 22.13
C ALA A 205 -12.17 10.01 22.23
N ALA A 206 -11.60 10.27 23.42
CA ALA A 206 -10.17 10.10 23.68
C ALA A 206 -9.73 8.62 23.58
N ILE A 207 -10.53 7.68 24.10
CA ILE A 207 -10.28 6.24 23.97
C ILE A 207 -10.29 5.83 22.50
N ALA A 208 -11.29 6.26 21.73
CA ALA A 208 -11.37 5.95 20.30
C ALA A 208 -10.19 6.54 19.52
N ASP A 209 -9.78 7.77 19.81
CA ASP A 209 -8.62 8.39 19.16
C ASP A 209 -7.29 7.71 19.50
N ALA A 210 -7.09 7.35 20.76
CA ALA A 210 -5.92 6.58 21.19
C ALA A 210 -5.87 5.20 20.54
N MET A 211 -7.03 4.52 20.39
CA MET A 211 -7.08 3.23 19.70
C MET A 211 -6.69 3.38 18.22
N ARG A 212 -7.20 4.40 17.51
CA ARG A 212 -6.74 4.66 16.13
C ARG A 212 -5.23 4.94 16.08
N ALA A 213 -4.70 5.70 17.04
CA ALA A 213 -3.27 6.00 17.09
C ALA A 213 -2.41 4.74 17.23
N VAL A 214 -2.88 3.75 18.02
CA VAL A 214 -2.22 2.42 18.13
C VAL A 214 -2.36 1.64 16.83
N LEU A 215 -3.59 1.46 16.33
CA LEU A 215 -3.87 0.64 15.13
C LEU A 215 -3.24 1.21 13.86
N HIS A 216 -3.02 2.53 13.79
CA HIS A 216 -2.46 3.23 12.63
C HIS A 216 -0.99 3.57 12.81
N GLN A 217 -0.35 3.08 13.88
CA GLN A 217 1.10 3.19 14.01
C GLN A 217 1.78 2.31 12.96
N ALA A 218 2.81 2.85 12.31
CA ALA A 218 3.39 2.24 11.12
C ALA A 218 4.00 0.85 11.35
N ASP A 219 4.77 0.65 12.41
CA ASP A 219 5.38 -0.65 12.76
C ASP A 219 4.33 -1.67 13.21
N PHE A 220 3.28 -1.23 13.91
CA PHE A 220 2.13 -2.06 14.28
C PHE A 220 1.39 -2.54 13.02
N GLN A 221 1.05 -1.64 12.11
CA GLN A 221 0.41 -2.00 10.84
C GLN A 221 1.28 -2.88 9.95
N ALA A 222 2.59 -2.62 9.88
CA ALA A 222 3.52 -3.46 9.13
C ALA A 222 3.49 -4.89 9.66
N THR A 223 3.61 -5.05 10.98
CA THR A 223 3.56 -6.36 11.64
C THR A 223 2.19 -7.02 11.46
N GLU A 224 1.08 -6.31 11.68
CA GLU A 224 -0.28 -6.80 11.48
C GLU A 224 -0.50 -7.25 10.03
N SER A 225 -0.08 -6.44 9.06
CA SER A 225 -0.25 -6.73 7.64
C SER A 225 0.55 -7.95 7.18
N LEU A 226 1.75 -8.18 7.75
CA LEU A 226 2.54 -9.37 7.48
C LEU A 226 1.82 -10.62 7.98
N TRP A 227 1.43 -10.65 9.24
CA TRP A 227 0.82 -11.84 9.86
C TRP A 227 -0.58 -12.14 9.32
N ARG A 228 -1.45 -11.13 9.19
CA ARG A 228 -2.76 -11.30 8.53
C ARG A 228 -2.63 -11.64 7.06
N GLY A 229 -1.59 -11.14 6.39
CA GLY A 229 -1.27 -11.50 5.02
C GLY A 229 -0.88 -12.97 4.86
N VAL A 230 -0.10 -13.51 5.80
CA VAL A 230 0.22 -14.95 5.83
C VAL A 230 -1.03 -15.78 6.12
N ASP A 231 -1.88 -15.36 7.07
CA ASP A 231 -3.18 -16.01 7.33
C ASP A 231 -4.06 -16.04 6.07
N PHE A 232 -4.17 -14.91 5.38
CA PHE A 232 -4.89 -14.79 4.09
C PHE A 232 -4.38 -15.80 3.06
N LEU A 233 -3.05 -15.92 2.92
CA LEU A 233 -2.44 -16.87 1.99
C LEU A 233 -2.73 -18.32 2.40
N LEU A 234 -2.47 -18.69 3.66
CA LEU A 234 -2.58 -20.06 4.15
C LEU A 234 -4.02 -20.57 4.08
N ARG A 235 -5.03 -19.73 4.37
CA ARG A 235 -6.45 -20.09 4.21
C ARG A 235 -6.86 -20.38 2.77
N ARG A 236 -6.06 -19.95 1.79
CA ARG A 236 -6.32 -20.07 0.35
C ARG A 236 -5.40 -21.08 -0.33
N LEU A 237 -4.50 -21.73 0.42
CA LEU A 237 -3.61 -22.76 -0.07
C LEU A 237 -3.90 -24.08 0.65
N GLU A 238 -3.87 -25.17 -0.10
CA GLU A 238 -3.85 -26.52 0.48
C GLU A 238 -2.40 -26.89 0.80
N THR A 239 -1.94 -26.52 2.00
CA THR A 239 -0.60 -26.87 2.50
C THR A 239 -0.50 -28.36 2.83
N GLY A 240 0.72 -28.90 2.73
CA GLY A 240 1.02 -30.28 3.07
C GLY A 240 2.36 -30.72 2.48
N PRO A 241 2.62 -32.04 2.36
CA PRO A 241 3.92 -32.54 1.90
C PRO A 241 4.34 -32.05 0.51
N MET A 242 3.37 -31.74 -0.38
CA MET A 242 3.63 -31.28 -1.75
C MET A 242 3.55 -29.77 -1.93
N LEU A 243 3.02 -29.01 -0.96
CA LEU A 243 2.97 -27.55 -0.96
C LEU A 243 3.36 -27.04 0.43
N GLN A 244 4.54 -26.43 0.53
CA GLN A 244 5.09 -25.99 1.81
C GLN A 244 5.31 -24.47 1.78
N VAL A 245 4.88 -23.78 2.84
CA VAL A 245 5.14 -22.34 3.04
C VAL A 245 6.14 -22.20 4.18
N HIS A 246 7.23 -21.44 3.95
CA HIS A 246 8.25 -21.18 4.95
C HIS A 246 8.38 -19.68 5.19
N LEU A 247 8.36 -19.27 6.46
CA LEU A 247 8.68 -17.92 6.90
C LEU A 247 10.19 -17.80 7.12
N ILE A 248 10.80 -16.73 6.62
CA ILE A 248 12.19 -16.38 6.89
C ILE A 248 12.21 -14.94 7.39
N ASP A 249 12.52 -14.78 8.68
CA ASP A 249 12.55 -13.50 9.37
C ASP A 249 13.78 -12.68 8.93
N ILE A 250 13.54 -11.73 8.02
CA ILE A 250 14.53 -10.85 7.40
C ILE A 250 13.84 -9.50 7.16
N SER A 251 14.39 -8.40 7.66
CA SER A 251 13.86 -7.07 7.38
C SER A 251 14.27 -6.57 5.98
N ALA A 252 13.57 -5.56 5.45
CA ALA A 252 13.96 -4.91 4.21
C ALA A 252 15.38 -4.32 4.26
N GLU A 253 15.77 -3.79 5.42
CA GLU A 253 17.11 -3.24 5.67
C GLU A 253 18.16 -4.36 5.78
N GLU A 254 17.86 -5.47 6.45
CA GLU A 254 18.74 -6.65 6.49
C GLU A 254 18.98 -7.19 5.08
N LEU A 255 17.92 -7.31 4.27
CA LEU A 255 18.03 -7.70 2.86
C LEU A 255 18.90 -6.72 2.08
N ALA A 256 18.63 -5.41 2.20
CA ALA A 256 19.39 -4.41 1.47
C ALA A 256 20.86 -4.38 1.88
N ALA A 257 21.15 -4.45 3.19
CA ALA A 257 22.50 -4.44 3.74
C ALA A 257 23.28 -5.69 3.34
N ASP A 258 22.68 -6.88 3.41
CA ASP A 258 23.32 -8.14 3.02
C ASP A 258 23.66 -8.17 1.53
N LEU A 259 22.72 -7.75 0.67
CA LEU A 259 22.95 -7.67 -0.78
C LEU A 259 24.00 -6.62 -1.17
N SER A 260 24.21 -5.59 -0.35
CA SER A 260 25.15 -4.51 -0.61
C SER A 260 26.54 -4.77 -0.01
N ALA A 261 26.70 -5.82 0.80
CA ALA A 261 27.92 -6.06 1.56
C ALA A 261 29.07 -6.62 0.69
N SER A 262 28.75 -7.32 -0.39
CA SER A 262 29.73 -7.91 -1.32
C SER A 262 29.22 -7.80 -2.76
N ASP A 263 30.14 -7.71 -3.72
CA ASP A 263 29.81 -7.84 -5.14
C ASP A 263 29.65 -9.29 -5.57
N ASP A 264 30.35 -10.23 -4.92
CA ASP A 264 30.09 -11.66 -5.09
C ASP A 264 28.88 -12.04 -4.23
N LEU A 265 27.74 -12.26 -4.89
CA LEU A 265 26.50 -12.57 -4.19
C LEU A 265 26.54 -13.95 -3.51
N SER A 266 27.50 -14.82 -3.84
CA SER A 266 27.62 -16.14 -3.23
C SER A 266 28.04 -16.09 -1.74
N ASP A 267 28.66 -14.98 -1.33
CA ASP A 267 29.07 -14.69 0.05
C ASP A 267 27.93 -14.19 0.95
N THR A 268 26.80 -13.81 0.35
CA THR A 268 25.65 -13.24 1.09
C THR A 268 24.96 -14.29 1.97
N GLY A 269 24.37 -13.84 3.08
CA GLY A 269 23.54 -14.70 3.92
C GLY A 269 22.30 -15.20 3.17
N LEU A 270 21.73 -14.36 2.30
CA LEU A 270 20.60 -14.69 1.43
C LEU A 270 20.92 -15.84 0.47
N HIS A 271 22.10 -15.86 -0.14
CA HIS A 271 22.52 -16.99 -0.99
C HIS A 271 22.55 -18.31 -0.22
N GLN A 272 23.08 -18.32 1.01
CA GLN A 272 23.08 -19.53 1.83
C GLN A 272 21.66 -20.00 2.18
N LEU A 273 20.75 -19.07 2.50
CA LEU A 273 19.38 -19.38 2.89
C LEU A 273 18.51 -19.86 1.72
N LEU A 274 18.69 -19.28 0.54
CA LEU A 274 17.79 -19.47 -0.61
C LEU A 274 18.33 -20.47 -1.64
N VAL A 275 19.65 -20.63 -1.72
CA VAL A 275 20.31 -21.47 -2.73
C VAL A 275 21.03 -22.65 -2.07
N SER A 276 22.08 -22.38 -1.28
CA SER A 276 22.99 -23.44 -0.80
C SER A 276 22.30 -24.44 0.12
N ARG A 277 21.63 -23.98 1.18
CA ARG A 277 20.97 -24.91 2.13
C ARG A 277 19.80 -25.64 1.50
N PRO A 278 18.87 -25.00 0.76
CA PRO A 278 17.80 -25.73 0.11
C PRO A 278 18.30 -26.80 -0.88
N ALA A 279 19.47 -26.61 -1.51
CA ALA A 279 20.09 -27.62 -2.37
C ALA A 279 20.51 -28.91 -1.62
N GLU A 280 20.79 -28.80 -0.32
CA GLU A 280 21.14 -29.94 0.53
C GLU A 280 19.90 -30.63 1.14
N THR A 281 18.73 -30.00 1.07
CA THR A 281 17.50 -30.56 1.62
C THR A 281 16.86 -31.60 0.70
N LYS A 282 16.27 -32.66 1.28
CA LYS A 282 15.55 -33.71 0.55
C LYS A 282 14.40 -33.17 -0.31
N ASP A 283 13.72 -32.13 0.17
CA ASP A 283 12.57 -31.52 -0.50
C ASP A 283 12.99 -30.54 -1.63
N GLY A 284 14.30 -30.30 -1.80
CA GLY A 284 14.87 -29.45 -2.84
C GLY A 284 14.63 -27.95 -2.62
N GLY A 285 14.92 -27.13 -3.63
CA GLY A 285 14.91 -25.67 -3.53
C GLY A 285 13.54 -25.02 -3.39
N TYR A 286 13.52 -23.69 -3.24
CA TYR A 286 12.28 -22.94 -3.34
C TYR A 286 11.78 -22.90 -4.80
N THR A 287 10.46 -22.82 -4.96
CA THR A 287 9.79 -22.60 -6.25
C THR A 287 9.46 -21.12 -6.39
N TYR A 288 8.88 -20.55 -5.34
CA TYR A 288 8.56 -19.13 -5.26
C TYR A 288 9.22 -18.52 -4.03
N ILE A 289 9.71 -17.30 -4.17
CA ILE A 289 10.23 -16.48 -3.09
C ILE A 289 9.43 -15.19 -3.12
N ALA A 290 8.83 -14.78 -2.01
CA ALA A 290 8.16 -13.49 -1.91
C ALA A 290 8.87 -12.63 -0.88
N GLY A 291 9.46 -11.52 -1.33
CA GLY A 291 9.92 -10.46 -0.44
C GLY A 291 8.74 -9.56 -0.13
N LEU A 292 8.25 -9.61 1.10
CA LEU A 292 7.10 -8.83 1.58
C LEU A 292 7.54 -7.39 1.91
N TYR A 293 8.18 -6.74 0.94
CA TYR A 293 8.75 -5.40 1.04
C TYR A 293 8.20 -4.50 -0.07
N GLN A 294 8.09 -3.22 0.24
CA GLN A 294 7.70 -2.20 -0.72
C GLN A 294 8.94 -1.52 -1.32
N PHE A 295 9.19 -1.73 -2.61
CA PHE A 295 10.22 -0.98 -3.33
C PHE A 295 9.64 0.28 -3.97
N GLU A 296 10.42 1.36 -3.96
CA GLU A 296 10.18 2.60 -4.70
C GLU A 296 10.87 2.57 -6.08
N PRO A 297 10.36 3.29 -7.08
CA PRO A 297 10.96 3.36 -8.42
C PRO A 297 12.18 4.30 -8.44
N THR A 298 13.28 3.84 -7.83
CA THR A 298 14.56 4.58 -7.74
C THR A 298 15.72 3.72 -8.28
N PRO A 299 16.80 4.32 -8.80
CA PRO A 299 17.96 3.57 -9.27
C PRO A 299 18.58 2.61 -8.22
N PRO A 300 18.80 3.01 -6.94
CA PRO A 300 19.32 2.09 -5.92
C PRO A 300 18.40 0.89 -5.66
N HIS A 301 17.08 1.09 -5.70
CA HIS A 301 16.13 0.00 -5.53
C HIS A 301 16.15 -0.95 -6.73
N THR A 302 16.28 -0.44 -7.96
CA THR A 302 16.43 -1.30 -9.13
C THR A 302 17.74 -2.10 -9.11
N GLU A 303 18.83 -1.55 -8.57
CA GLU A 303 20.08 -2.29 -8.33
C GLU A 303 19.87 -3.46 -7.36
N LEU A 304 19.23 -3.22 -6.21
CA LEU A 304 18.87 -4.26 -5.24
C LEU A 304 17.97 -5.34 -5.87
N LEU A 305 16.98 -4.94 -6.68
CA LEU A 305 16.10 -5.86 -7.39
C LEU A 305 16.86 -6.70 -8.42
N GLY A 306 17.84 -6.13 -9.12
CA GLY A 306 18.71 -6.87 -10.03
C GLY A 306 19.61 -7.86 -9.31
N ARG A 307 20.17 -7.50 -8.15
CA ARG A 307 20.91 -8.41 -7.26
C ARG A 307 20.03 -9.57 -6.78
N MET A 308 18.78 -9.31 -6.35
CA MET A 308 17.84 -10.38 -6.00
C MET A 308 17.42 -11.24 -7.20
N ALA A 309 17.30 -10.65 -8.40
CA ALA A 309 16.97 -11.42 -9.61
C ALA A 309 18.04 -12.49 -9.89
N LYS A 310 19.33 -12.16 -9.69
CA LYS A 310 20.44 -13.13 -9.79
C LYS A 310 20.34 -14.26 -8.78
N LEU A 311 20.07 -13.94 -7.51
CA LEU A 311 19.86 -14.96 -6.47
C LEU A 311 18.63 -15.83 -6.76
N ALA A 312 17.54 -15.25 -7.27
CA ALA A 312 16.34 -15.99 -7.64
C ALA A 312 16.61 -16.96 -8.81
N ASP A 313 17.37 -16.53 -9.82
CA ASP A 313 17.78 -17.41 -10.93
C ASP A 313 18.69 -18.54 -10.44
N ALA A 314 19.68 -18.26 -9.59
CA ALA A 314 20.52 -19.28 -8.95
C ALA A 314 19.72 -20.26 -8.07
N ALA A 315 18.67 -19.80 -7.38
CA ALA A 315 17.75 -20.68 -6.65
C ALA A 315 16.85 -21.51 -7.60
N GLY A 316 16.74 -21.12 -8.87
CA GLY A 316 15.76 -21.66 -9.82
C GLY A 316 14.32 -21.26 -9.50
N ALA A 317 14.12 -20.20 -8.71
CA ALA A 317 12.84 -19.72 -8.21
C ALA A 317 12.41 -18.41 -8.89
N THR A 318 11.14 -18.04 -8.75
CA THR A 318 10.67 -16.69 -9.10
C THR A 318 10.52 -15.86 -7.83
N PHE A 319 11.10 -14.66 -7.83
CA PHE A 319 10.99 -13.67 -6.77
C PHE A 319 9.84 -12.70 -7.05
N PHE A 320 8.91 -12.58 -6.09
CA PHE A 320 7.77 -11.67 -6.13
C PHE A 320 7.95 -10.60 -5.07
N THR A 321 7.74 -9.34 -5.42
CA THR A 321 7.78 -8.24 -4.45
C THR A 321 6.91 -7.07 -4.91
N ALA A 322 6.72 -6.07 -4.05
CA ALA A 322 5.88 -4.92 -4.36
C ALA A 322 6.69 -3.74 -4.93
N MET A 323 6.08 -3.00 -5.86
CA MET A 323 6.60 -1.76 -6.43
C MET A 323 5.59 -0.63 -6.23
N ALA A 324 6.05 0.55 -5.82
CA ALA A 324 5.19 1.70 -5.68
C ALA A 324 4.73 2.17 -7.07
N VAL A 325 3.41 2.20 -7.26
CA VAL A 325 2.81 2.40 -8.59
C VAL A 325 2.56 3.87 -8.94
N ASP A 326 2.53 4.75 -7.96
CA ASP A 326 2.06 6.13 -8.13
C ASP A 326 2.90 6.94 -9.12
N ALA A 327 4.22 6.81 -9.08
CA ALA A 327 5.11 7.51 -10.01
C ALA A 327 5.18 6.87 -11.40
N LEU A 328 4.83 5.57 -11.53
CA LEU A 328 4.96 4.82 -12.79
C LEU A 328 3.64 4.73 -13.58
N SER A 329 2.51 5.01 -12.93
CA SER A 329 1.17 4.83 -13.50
C SER A 329 0.54 6.10 -14.07
N GLN A 330 1.21 7.26 -13.99
CA GLN A 330 0.69 8.56 -14.40
C GLN A 330 1.24 8.98 -15.78
N PRO A 331 0.47 8.87 -16.87
CA PRO A 331 0.97 9.21 -18.22
C PRO A 331 1.37 10.69 -18.37
N ARG A 332 0.75 11.57 -17.57
CA ARG A 332 0.96 13.02 -17.63
C ARG A 332 2.18 13.50 -16.84
N GLN A 333 2.74 12.65 -15.99
CA GLN A 333 3.89 12.94 -15.15
C GLN A 333 4.88 11.78 -15.31
N PRO A 334 5.65 11.76 -16.42
CA PRO A 334 6.58 10.67 -16.65
C PRO A 334 7.65 10.63 -15.54
N PRO A 335 8.15 9.44 -15.18
CA PRO A 335 9.25 9.31 -14.23
C PRO A 335 10.49 10.08 -14.68
N HIS A 336 11.35 10.40 -13.70
CA HIS A 336 12.65 10.99 -13.98
C HIS A 336 13.46 10.10 -14.95
N PRO A 337 14.24 10.66 -15.92
CA PRO A 337 14.98 9.87 -16.90
C PRO A 337 15.88 8.79 -16.31
N LEU A 338 16.55 9.06 -15.18
CA LEU A 338 17.35 8.04 -14.46
C LEU A 338 16.52 6.82 -14.04
N VAL A 339 15.26 7.00 -13.67
CA VAL A 339 14.36 5.89 -13.33
C VAL A 339 14.05 5.08 -14.58
N VAL A 340 13.75 5.76 -15.70
CA VAL A 340 13.50 5.10 -16.99
C VAL A 340 14.71 4.27 -17.43
N ASP A 341 15.91 4.85 -17.38
CA ASP A 341 17.16 4.17 -17.74
C ASP A 341 17.44 2.99 -16.79
N ALA A 342 17.18 3.15 -15.49
CA ALA A 342 17.35 2.10 -14.49
C ALA A 342 16.43 0.90 -14.72
N PHE A 343 15.15 1.13 -15.00
CA PHE A 343 14.23 0.06 -15.37
C PHE A 343 14.58 -0.58 -16.71
N ALA A 344 15.04 0.20 -17.70
CA ALA A 344 15.51 -0.35 -18.97
C ALA A 344 16.71 -1.28 -18.77
N ALA A 345 17.67 -0.89 -17.93
CA ALA A 345 18.82 -1.71 -17.59
C ALA A 345 18.41 -2.97 -16.81
N LEU A 346 17.50 -2.85 -15.83
CA LEU A 346 16.96 -3.99 -15.07
C LEU A 346 16.27 -5.00 -16.00
N ARG A 347 15.46 -4.51 -16.95
CA ARG A 347 14.81 -5.36 -17.97
C ARG A 347 15.81 -6.02 -18.93
N GLY A 348 16.97 -5.40 -19.12
CA GLY A 348 18.06 -5.95 -19.93
C GLY A 348 18.81 -7.11 -19.27
N LEU A 349 18.64 -7.33 -17.96
CA LEU A 349 19.23 -8.47 -17.27
C LEU A 349 18.53 -9.79 -17.65
N PRO A 350 19.27 -10.83 -18.06
CA PRO A 350 18.71 -12.16 -18.31
C PRO A 350 17.95 -12.72 -17.09
N GLU A 351 18.45 -12.45 -15.88
CA GLU A 351 17.90 -12.95 -14.62
C GLU A 351 16.60 -12.23 -14.23
N ALA A 352 16.29 -11.07 -14.81
CA ALA A 352 15.02 -10.37 -14.56
C ALA A 352 13.78 -11.17 -15.03
N ARG A 353 13.97 -12.27 -15.77
CA ARG A 353 12.96 -13.30 -16.03
C ARG A 353 12.45 -14.02 -14.78
N ARG A 354 13.14 -13.83 -13.64
CA ARG A 354 12.82 -14.39 -12.33
C ARG A 354 12.28 -13.34 -11.37
N LEU A 355 12.10 -12.10 -11.82
CA LEU A 355 11.63 -11.00 -10.98
C LEU A 355 10.22 -10.59 -11.38
N ALA A 356 9.27 -10.68 -10.46
CA ALA A 356 7.90 -10.21 -10.64
C ALA A 356 7.62 -9.02 -9.69
N LEU A 357 7.33 -7.87 -10.27
CA LEU A 357 6.97 -6.65 -9.53
C LEU A 357 5.47 -6.44 -9.58
N LEU A 358 4.86 -6.24 -8.41
CA LEU A 358 3.40 -6.18 -8.26
C LEU A 358 2.98 -4.93 -7.50
N GLY A 359 1.78 -4.44 -7.75
CA GLY A 359 1.14 -3.39 -6.95
C GLY A 359 -0.19 -2.99 -7.58
N PRO A 360 -1.04 -2.17 -6.95
CA PRO A 360 -1.01 -1.74 -5.57
C PRO A 360 -1.23 -2.89 -4.56
N ARG A 361 -1.18 -2.58 -3.26
CA ARG A 361 -1.62 -3.47 -2.16
C ARG A 361 -3.14 -3.68 -2.15
N PHE A 362 -3.61 -4.73 -1.47
CA PHE A 362 -5.03 -5.11 -1.36
C PHE A 362 -5.53 -5.12 0.09
N LEU A 363 -6.83 -5.00 0.33
CA LEU A 363 -7.39 -4.87 1.68
C LEU A 363 -7.38 -6.23 2.43
N LEU A 364 -6.83 -6.27 3.65
CA LEU A 364 -6.74 -7.51 4.45
C LEU A 364 -7.88 -7.72 5.44
N ARG A 365 -8.45 -6.65 6.00
CA ARG A 365 -9.60 -6.71 6.90
C ARG A 365 -10.51 -5.51 6.71
N HIS A 366 -11.76 -5.66 7.14
CA HIS A 366 -12.64 -4.52 7.29
C HIS A 366 -12.11 -3.59 8.41
N PRO A 367 -12.30 -2.27 8.30
CA PRO A 367 -12.09 -1.38 9.43
C PRO A 367 -13.09 -1.70 10.54
N TYR A 368 -12.66 -1.60 11.79
CA TYR A 368 -13.53 -1.83 12.95
C TYR A 368 -14.59 -0.75 13.05
N GLY A 369 -15.84 -1.14 13.26
CA GLY A 369 -16.98 -0.25 13.27
C GLY A 369 -18.30 -0.98 13.43
N LYS A 370 -19.33 -0.28 13.92
CA LYS A 370 -20.62 -0.90 14.28
C LYS A 370 -21.32 -1.60 13.10
N LYS A 371 -21.13 -1.07 11.89
CA LYS A 371 -21.75 -1.58 10.65
C LYS A 371 -20.80 -2.44 9.81
N SER A 372 -19.52 -2.54 10.19
CA SER A 372 -18.49 -3.32 9.51
C SER A 372 -18.05 -4.48 10.40
N ASP A 373 -16.96 -4.31 11.14
CA ASP A 373 -16.44 -5.29 12.08
C ASP A 373 -16.59 -4.77 13.53
N PRO A 374 -17.67 -5.13 14.24
CA PRO A 374 -18.01 -4.53 15.52
C PRO A 374 -17.13 -5.05 16.65
N ILE A 375 -16.74 -4.14 17.56
CA ILE A 375 -16.05 -4.49 18.81
C ILE A 375 -16.99 -4.40 20.02
N SER A 376 -16.62 -5.05 21.12
CA SER A 376 -17.49 -5.18 22.30
C SER A 376 -17.12 -4.26 23.47
N SER A 377 -15.86 -3.81 23.55
CA SER A 377 -15.34 -3.15 24.76
C SER A 377 -15.76 -1.69 24.91
N PHE A 378 -15.89 -0.95 23.80
CA PHE A 378 -16.25 0.46 23.78
C PHE A 378 -16.80 0.87 22.40
N ALA A 379 -17.43 2.05 22.31
CA ALA A 379 -17.89 2.58 21.04
C ALA A 379 -16.70 3.03 20.18
N PHE A 380 -16.51 2.38 19.03
CA PHE A 380 -15.36 2.62 18.17
C PHE A 380 -15.73 2.60 16.70
N GLU A 381 -15.16 3.55 15.97
CA GLU A 381 -15.17 3.63 14.52
C GLU A 381 -13.73 3.94 14.09
N GLU A 382 -13.09 2.98 13.44
CA GLU A 382 -11.72 3.08 12.96
C GLU A 382 -11.64 3.95 11.71
N PHE A 383 -12.55 3.73 10.75
CA PHE A 383 -12.59 4.50 9.51
C PHE A 383 -13.01 5.94 9.77
N THR A 384 -12.31 6.88 9.15
CA THR A 384 -12.73 8.28 9.07
C THR A 384 -12.63 8.77 7.63
N ALA A 385 -13.57 9.61 7.20
CA ALA A 385 -13.53 10.21 5.86
C ALA A 385 -12.26 11.06 5.63
N ALA A 386 -11.66 11.60 6.71
CA ALA A 386 -10.43 12.39 6.65
C ALA A 386 -9.17 11.52 6.40
N ASP A 387 -9.20 10.25 6.80
CA ASP A 387 -8.11 9.30 6.55
C ASP A 387 -8.34 8.50 5.25
N GLY A 388 -9.61 8.23 4.92
CA GLY A 388 -9.97 7.51 3.70
C GLY A 388 -9.22 6.18 3.59
N LEU A 389 -8.61 5.93 2.44
CA LEU A 389 -7.84 4.71 2.18
C LEU A 389 -6.55 4.61 3.02
N SER A 390 -6.01 5.72 3.52
CA SER A 390 -4.77 5.69 4.31
C SER A 390 -4.94 5.07 5.69
N GLY A 391 -6.17 5.02 6.22
CA GLY A 391 -6.50 4.41 7.51
C GLY A 391 -6.86 2.92 7.44
N MET A 392 -6.66 2.27 6.28
CA MET A 392 -7.00 0.86 6.07
C MET A 392 -5.77 -0.05 6.22
N LEU A 393 -6.00 -1.33 6.52
CA LEU A 393 -4.93 -2.33 6.61
C LEU A 393 -4.69 -3.02 5.25
N TRP A 394 -3.57 -2.67 4.63
CA TRP A 394 -3.21 -3.12 3.29
C TRP A 394 -2.22 -4.30 3.31
N GLY A 395 -2.58 -5.38 2.63
CA GLY A 395 -1.78 -6.58 2.44
C GLY A 395 -0.88 -6.53 1.22
N HIS A 396 0.24 -7.23 1.33
CA HIS A 396 1.28 -7.23 0.31
C HIS A 396 0.86 -7.99 -0.97
N PRO A 397 0.95 -7.39 -2.17
CA PRO A 397 0.38 -7.93 -3.41
C PRO A 397 0.95 -9.30 -3.82
N ALA A 398 2.18 -9.62 -3.43
CA ALA A 398 2.77 -10.94 -3.69
C ALA A 398 1.97 -12.08 -3.06
N LEU A 399 1.30 -11.85 -1.93
CA LEU A 399 0.49 -12.87 -1.28
C LEU A 399 -0.73 -13.24 -2.15
N LEU A 400 -1.41 -12.23 -2.72
CA LEU A 400 -2.52 -12.44 -3.65
C LEU A 400 -2.04 -13.11 -4.96
N ALA A 401 -0.88 -12.71 -5.49
CA ALA A 401 -0.31 -13.39 -6.66
C ALA A 401 0.01 -14.87 -6.37
N LEU A 402 0.50 -15.19 -5.17
CA LEU A 402 0.76 -16.57 -4.77
C LEU A 402 -0.53 -17.37 -4.59
N THR A 403 -1.64 -16.78 -4.15
CA THR A 403 -2.94 -17.49 -4.14
C THR A 403 -3.37 -17.90 -5.55
N VAL A 404 -3.16 -17.02 -6.54
CA VAL A 404 -3.44 -17.31 -7.95
C VAL A 404 -2.54 -18.43 -8.47
N LEU A 405 -1.23 -18.33 -8.23
CA LEU A 405 -0.21 -19.20 -8.81
C LEU A 405 -0.08 -20.57 -8.14
N ALA A 406 -0.33 -20.65 -6.83
CA ALA A 406 -0.13 -21.87 -6.04
C ALA A 406 -1.43 -22.52 -5.56
N GLY A 407 -2.54 -21.76 -5.48
CA GLY A 407 -3.83 -22.23 -4.97
C GLY A 407 -4.89 -22.41 -6.06
N GLN A 408 -5.28 -21.33 -6.73
CA GLN A 408 -6.49 -21.27 -7.57
C GLN A 408 -6.32 -21.77 -9.01
N GLY A 409 -5.34 -22.65 -9.26
CA GLY A 409 -5.09 -23.18 -10.61
C GLY A 409 -4.83 -22.10 -11.67
N GLY A 410 -4.31 -20.94 -11.25
CA GLY A 410 -3.97 -19.85 -12.16
C GLY A 410 -5.12 -18.92 -12.55
N ALA A 411 -6.30 -19.01 -11.91
CA ALA A 411 -7.39 -18.05 -12.12
C ALA A 411 -6.97 -16.64 -11.63
N PRO A 412 -7.02 -15.60 -12.49
CA PRO A 412 -6.47 -14.29 -12.15
C PRO A 412 -7.32 -13.48 -11.15
N ASN A 413 -8.57 -13.90 -10.92
CA ASN A 413 -9.53 -13.17 -10.12
C ASN A 413 -9.59 -13.76 -8.70
N VAL A 414 -9.32 -12.94 -7.69
CA VAL A 414 -9.40 -13.31 -6.27
C VAL A 414 -10.55 -12.55 -5.65
N GLY A 415 -11.62 -13.29 -5.33
CA GLY A 415 -12.82 -12.76 -4.67
C GLY A 415 -12.80 -12.95 -3.15
N ASP A 416 -13.95 -12.70 -2.52
CA ASP A 416 -14.14 -12.84 -1.07
C ASP A 416 -13.09 -11.99 -0.30
N LEU A 417 -12.90 -10.76 -0.78
CA LEU A 417 -12.04 -9.77 -0.16
C LEU A 417 -12.87 -8.84 0.72
N PRO A 418 -12.28 -8.32 1.82
CA PRO A 418 -12.92 -7.26 2.58
C PRO A 418 -13.24 -6.07 1.68
N PHE A 419 -14.39 -5.46 1.95
CA PHE A 419 -14.93 -4.35 1.18
C PHE A 419 -15.65 -3.36 2.10
N HIS A 420 -15.46 -2.06 1.90
CA HIS A 420 -16.00 -1.05 2.80
C HIS A 420 -16.82 0.00 2.03
N HIS A 421 -17.98 0.34 2.59
CA HIS A 421 -18.81 1.45 2.14
C HIS A 421 -18.84 2.50 3.23
N PHE A 422 -18.74 3.77 2.83
CA PHE A 422 -18.98 4.89 3.73
C PHE A 422 -20.14 5.72 3.21
N VAL A 423 -20.86 6.34 4.13
CA VAL A 423 -21.91 7.31 3.82
C VAL A 423 -21.32 8.69 4.01
N ASP A 424 -21.40 9.54 2.99
CA ASP A 424 -20.89 10.90 3.05
C ASP A 424 -21.86 11.86 3.77
N ALA A 425 -21.53 13.16 3.74
CA ALA A 425 -22.33 14.19 4.41
C ALA A 425 -23.71 14.40 3.75
N ASP A 426 -23.85 14.05 2.48
CA ASP A 426 -25.09 14.19 1.70
C ASP A 426 -25.98 12.94 1.83
N GLY A 427 -25.46 11.87 2.45
CA GLY A 427 -26.17 10.62 2.68
C GLY A 427 -25.93 9.57 1.60
N ASP A 428 -25.04 9.84 0.65
CA ASP A 428 -24.72 8.94 -0.44
C ASP A 428 -23.74 7.86 0.01
N SER A 429 -24.05 6.60 -0.34
CA SER A 429 -23.21 5.45 -0.03
C SER A 429 -22.16 5.26 -1.12
N THR A 430 -20.89 5.49 -0.78
CA THR A 430 -19.75 5.29 -1.68
C THR A 430 -18.97 4.05 -1.28
N ALA A 431 -18.74 3.17 -2.25
CA ALA A 431 -17.95 1.97 -2.07
C ALA A 431 -16.46 2.25 -2.33
N LEU A 432 -15.61 1.90 -1.37
CA LEU A 432 -14.15 2.04 -1.48
C LEU A 432 -13.55 0.82 -2.21
N PRO A 433 -12.50 1.00 -3.03
CA PRO A 433 -11.85 -0.11 -3.71
C PRO A 433 -11.18 -1.10 -2.74
N CYS A 434 -11.13 -2.38 -3.13
CA CYS A 434 -10.38 -3.43 -2.43
C CYS A 434 -8.84 -3.27 -2.52
N THR A 435 -8.35 -2.22 -3.16
CA THR A 435 -6.93 -1.89 -3.33
C THR A 435 -6.65 -0.47 -2.85
N GLU A 436 -5.41 -0.18 -2.42
CA GLU A 436 -5.02 1.16 -1.92
C GLU A 436 -5.21 2.27 -2.96
N ARG A 437 -5.30 1.89 -4.24
CA ARG A 437 -5.66 2.77 -5.34
C ARG A 437 -6.44 1.98 -6.39
N PHE A 438 -7.40 2.65 -7.02
CA PHE A 438 -8.08 2.11 -8.19
C PHE A 438 -7.20 2.27 -9.43
N ILE A 439 -6.77 1.14 -10.03
CA ILE A 439 -5.94 1.13 -11.24
C ILE A 439 -6.83 0.95 -12.46
N THR A 440 -6.72 1.86 -13.42
CA THR A 440 -7.38 1.75 -14.72
C THR A 440 -6.57 0.89 -15.68
N THR A 441 -7.20 0.37 -16.74
CA THR A 441 -6.48 -0.37 -17.81
C THR A 441 -5.36 0.45 -18.45
N ALA A 442 -5.55 1.77 -18.59
CA ALA A 442 -4.51 2.67 -19.09
C ALA A 442 -3.32 2.77 -18.12
N ALA A 443 -3.58 2.94 -16.82
CA ALA A 443 -2.55 2.94 -15.79
C ALA A 443 -1.80 1.60 -15.72
N ALA A 444 -2.51 0.48 -15.82
CA ALA A 444 -1.90 -0.85 -15.89
C ALA A 444 -1.00 -1.02 -17.13
N THR A 445 -1.39 -0.43 -18.27
CA THR A 445 -0.58 -0.44 -19.50
C THR A 445 0.71 0.37 -19.34
N GLU A 446 0.66 1.51 -18.63
CA GLU A 446 1.87 2.28 -18.32
C GLU A 446 2.79 1.53 -17.36
N LEU A 447 2.24 0.91 -16.30
CA LEU A 447 3.00 0.07 -15.37
C LEU A 447 3.72 -1.09 -16.08
N ALA A 448 3.07 -1.71 -17.06
CA ALA A 448 3.64 -2.81 -17.84
C ALA A 448 4.90 -2.42 -18.64
N ARG A 449 5.08 -1.12 -18.99
CA ARG A 449 6.32 -0.62 -19.62
C ARG A 449 7.53 -0.76 -18.72
N TYR A 450 7.32 -0.74 -17.40
CA TYR A 450 8.35 -0.94 -16.39
C TYR A 450 8.41 -2.38 -15.86
N GLY A 451 7.64 -3.30 -16.45
CA GLY A 451 7.56 -4.70 -15.98
C GLY A 451 6.81 -4.86 -14.67
N VAL A 452 5.99 -3.87 -14.28
CA VAL A 452 5.17 -3.91 -13.06
C VAL A 452 3.76 -4.40 -13.43
N LYS A 453 3.24 -5.37 -12.68
CA LYS A 453 1.89 -5.90 -12.84
C LYS A 453 0.94 -5.28 -11.83
N ALA A 454 -0.25 -4.96 -12.34
CA ALA A 454 -1.30 -4.34 -11.56
C ALA A 454 -2.20 -5.36 -10.88
N LEU A 455 -2.54 -5.08 -9.61
CA LEU A 455 -3.76 -5.57 -8.96
C LEU A 455 -4.89 -4.58 -9.23
N MET A 456 -5.95 -5.04 -9.89
CA MET A 456 -7.07 -4.19 -10.31
C MET A 456 -8.31 -4.57 -9.50
N ALA A 457 -8.74 -3.68 -8.61
CA ALA A 457 -10.03 -3.84 -7.92
C ALA A 457 -11.20 -3.67 -8.89
N HIS A 458 -12.22 -4.51 -8.75
CA HIS A 458 -13.49 -4.32 -9.44
C HIS A 458 -14.34 -3.31 -8.66
N LYS A 459 -14.87 -2.31 -9.37
CA LYS A 459 -15.64 -1.24 -8.74
C LYS A 459 -16.95 -1.81 -8.18
N GLY A 460 -17.18 -1.62 -6.89
CA GLY A 460 -18.43 -2.09 -6.26
C GLY A 460 -18.41 -3.55 -5.80
N GLU A 461 -17.30 -4.27 -6.01
CA GLU A 461 -17.24 -5.72 -5.77
C GLU A 461 -16.05 -6.11 -4.87
N PRO A 462 -16.22 -7.14 -4.01
CA PRO A 462 -15.15 -7.70 -3.18
C PRO A 462 -14.19 -8.59 -4.01
N LEU A 463 -13.66 -8.05 -5.10
CA LEU A 463 -12.91 -8.77 -6.13
C LEU A 463 -11.71 -7.96 -6.62
N VAL A 464 -10.56 -8.64 -6.70
CA VAL A 464 -9.33 -8.09 -7.29
C VAL A 464 -8.83 -9.03 -8.39
N GLN A 465 -8.47 -8.45 -9.54
CA GLN A 465 -7.88 -9.15 -10.67
C GLN A 465 -6.37 -8.88 -10.74
N LEU A 466 -5.58 -9.95 -10.88
CA LEU A 466 -4.17 -9.88 -11.26
C LEU A 466 -4.07 -9.77 -12.79
N THR A 467 -3.43 -8.71 -13.30
CA THR A 467 -3.25 -8.46 -14.75
C THR A 467 -2.37 -9.48 -15.49
N GLY A 468 -1.82 -10.46 -14.78
CA GLY A 468 -0.98 -11.53 -15.29
C GLY A 468 0.29 -11.68 -14.45
N PRO A 469 0.91 -12.88 -14.43
CA PRO A 469 2.08 -13.14 -13.59
C PRO A 469 3.42 -12.75 -14.23
N ASP A 470 3.44 -12.10 -15.41
CA ASP A 470 4.69 -11.86 -16.13
C ASP A 470 5.74 -11.13 -15.31
N THR A 471 6.98 -11.50 -15.60
CA THR A 471 8.18 -10.97 -14.96
C THR A 471 8.65 -9.70 -15.64
N VAL A 472 9.61 -9.02 -15.03
CA VAL A 472 10.19 -7.76 -15.53
C VAL A 472 10.78 -7.95 -16.94
N ALA A 473 11.40 -9.09 -17.22
CA ALA A 473 11.93 -9.41 -18.55
C ALA A 473 10.90 -9.96 -19.56
N GLY A 474 9.62 -10.09 -19.19
CA GLY A 474 8.57 -10.62 -20.06
C GLY A 474 7.88 -11.86 -19.50
N THR A 475 7.38 -12.72 -20.40
CA THR A 475 6.42 -13.79 -20.08
C THR A 475 6.84 -14.66 -18.90
N PHE A 476 5.92 -14.83 -17.95
CA PHE A 476 6.15 -15.71 -16.80
C PHE A 476 6.32 -17.16 -17.28
N THR A 477 7.46 -17.75 -16.91
CA THR A 477 7.67 -19.18 -17.07
C THR A 477 7.66 -19.81 -15.67
N PRO A 478 6.65 -20.63 -15.32
CA PRO A 478 6.62 -21.29 -14.02
C PRO A 478 7.87 -22.17 -13.86
N PRO A 479 8.52 -22.20 -12.69
CA PRO A 479 9.59 -23.15 -12.43
C PRO A 479 9.09 -24.59 -12.59
N ALA A 480 9.99 -25.53 -12.91
CA ALA A 480 9.62 -26.90 -13.27
C ALA A 480 8.69 -27.61 -12.26
N ALA A 481 8.89 -27.37 -10.96
CA ALA A 481 8.04 -27.93 -9.89
C ALA A 481 6.59 -27.40 -9.92
N ALA A 482 6.40 -26.14 -10.33
CA ALA A 482 5.06 -25.55 -10.53
C ALA A 482 4.47 -25.96 -11.88
N ALA A 483 5.29 -26.07 -12.94
CA ALA A 483 4.85 -26.43 -14.30
C ALA A 483 4.15 -27.80 -14.39
N ALA A 484 4.41 -28.69 -13.43
CA ALA A 484 3.78 -30.02 -13.36
C ALA A 484 2.35 -30.02 -12.78
N ARG A 485 1.85 -28.87 -12.28
CA ARG A 485 0.50 -28.75 -11.70
C ARG A 485 -0.53 -28.26 -12.72
N PRO A 486 -1.81 -28.71 -12.63
CA PRO A 486 -2.89 -28.13 -13.42
C PRO A 486 -2.98 -26.62 -13.19
N GLY A 487 -3.07 -25.82 -14.26
CA GLY A 487 -3.17 -24.35 -14.17
C GLY A 487 -1.86 -23.57 -14.24
N ALA A 488 -0.69 -24.23 -14.25
CA ALA A 488 0.61 -23.56 -14.26
C ALA A 488 0.90 -22.69 -15.50
N ARG A 489 0.11 -22.83 -16.57
CA ARG A 489 0.30 -22.15 -17.86
C ARG A 489 -0.69 -21.02 -18.14
N THR A 490 -1.40 -20.49 -17.14
CA THR A 490 -2.31 -19.35 -17.35
C THR A 490 -1.52 -18.05 -17.56
N GLY A 491 -0.85 -17.95 -18.71
CA GLY A 491 -0.53 -16.66 -19.29
C GLY A 491 -1.84 -16.04 -19.75
N VAL A 492 -2.36 -15.08 -18.97
CA VAL A 492 -3.38 -14.16 -19.48
C VAL A 492 -2.66 -13.20 -20.40
N GLU A 493 -2.56 -13.53 -21.69
CA GLU A 493 -2.28 -12.52 -22.70
C GLU A 493 -3.49 -11.58 -22.75
N MET A 494 -3.41 -10.50 -22.00
CA MET A 494 -4.10 -9.28 -22.38
C MET A 494 -3.50 -8.87 -23.73
N ALA A 495 -4.19 -9.17 -24.83
CA ALA A 495 -3.89 -8.60 -26.14
C ALA A 495 -4.16 -7.09 -26.11
N VAL A 496 -3.30 -6.34 -25.43
CA VAL A 496 -3.24 -4.89 -25.58
C VAL A 496 -2.50 -4.66 -26.88
N ALA A 497 -3.24 -4.33 -27.94
CA ALA A 497 -2.67 -3.96 -29.23
C ALA A 497 -1.78 -2.72 -29.06
N VAL A 498 -0.49 -2.95 -28.84
CA VAL A 498 0.53 -1.90 -28.83
C VAL A 498 0.71 -1.43 -30.28
N ARG A 499 -0.03 -0.40 -30.68
CA ARG A 499 0.38 0.43 -31.82
C ARG A 499 1.37 1.47 -31.33
N SER A 500 2.60 1.05 -31.04
CA SER A 500 3.72 1.97 -30.86
C SER A 500 4.14 2.51 -32.24
N ARG A 501 3.60 3.66 -32.62
CA ARG A 501 4.28 4.54 -33.58
C ARG A 501 4.81 5.74 -32.81
N LEU A 502 6.06 5.63 -32.36
CA LEU A 502 6.86 6.83 -32.15
C LEU A 502 7.18 7.41 -33.54
N PRO A 503 6.95 8.71 -33.78
CA PRO A 503 7.40 9.34 -35.02
C PRO A 503 8.91 9.53 -34.97
N ASP A 504 9.60 8.95 -35.95
CA ASP A 504 10.97 9.28 -36.26
C ASP A 504 11.03 10.74 -36.73
N ARG A 505 11.94 11.52 -36.15
CA ARG A 505 12.17 12.92 -36.53
C ARG A 505 13.11 12.93 -37.73
N SER A 506 12.55 12.82 -38.94
CA SER A 506 13.18 13.36 -40.13
C SER A 506 12.18 13.54 -41.27
N ASP A 507 12.27 14.72 -41.88
CA ASP A 507 11.68 15.15 -43.15
C ASP A 507 10.19 15.55 -43.19
N ALA A 508 9.97 16.87 -43.05
CA ALA A 508 8.83 17.58 -43.63
C ALA A 508 9.06 17.78 -45.14
N PRO A 509 8.02 17.70 -45.98
CA PRO A 509 7.50 18.94 -46.61
C PRO A 509 5.96 18.88 -46.83
N PRO A 510 5.29 19.83 -47.53
CA PRO A 510 4.39 20.79 -46.90
C PRO A 510 2.90 20.54 -47.16
N ARG A 511 2.07 21.25 -46.38
CA ARG A 511 0.61 21.29 -46.42
C ARG A 511 0.06 21.78 -47.77
N THR A 512 -1.00 21.14 -48.26
CA THR A 512 -2.08 21.81 -49.01
C THR A 512 -3.44 21.23 -48.66
N ALA A 513 -4.42 22.11 -48.49
CA ALA A 513 -5.77 21.86 -48.03
C ALA A 513 -6.80 21.79 -49.19
N ARG A 514 -8.03 21.40 -48.82
CA ARG A 514 -9.35 21.45 -49.50
C ARG A 514 -9.73 20.15 -50.23
N SER A 515 -10.78 19.42 -49.83
CA SER A 515 -12.22 19.71 -49.59
C SER A 515 -13.07 19.56 -50.85
N THR A 516 -14.30 19.04 -50.63
CA THR A 516 -15.45 18.86 -51.55
C THR A 516 -15.39 17.57 -52.40
N SER A 517 -16.44 16.77 -52.62
CA SER A 517 -17.87 16.80 -52.25
C SER A 517 -18.55 15.52 -52.79
N ASN A 518 -19.72 15.21 -52.23
CA ASN A 518 -20.90 14.53 -52.82
C ASN A 518 -20.92 12.99 -53.03
N GLY A 519 -21.91 12.33 -52.42
CA GLY A 519 -22.39 10.96 -52.73
C GLY A 519 -23.38 10.94 -53.91
N PRO A 520 -24.43 10.08 -53.96
CA PRO A 520 -24.72 8.84 -53.21
C PRO A 520 -25.32 7.69 -54.11
N LEU A 521 -25.84 6.62 -53.47
CA LEU A 521 -27.00 5.76 -53.84
C LEU A 521 -26.82 4.32 -54.40
N ALA A 522 -27.57 3.41 -53.73
CA ALA A 522 -28.35 2.24 -54.19
C ALA A 522 -27.60 0.96 -54.66
N ALA A 523 -28.12 -0.28 -54.61
CA ALA A 523 -29.18 -1.00 -53.88
C ALA A 523 -29.01 -2.51 -54.22
N THR A 524 -29.60 -3.38 -53.38
CA THR A 524 -29.86 -4.86 -53.35
C THR A 524 -30.09 -5.62 -54.69
N PRO A 525 -30.15 -7.00 -54.77
CA PRO A 525 -30.81 -7.95 -53.83
C PRO A 525 -30.32 -9.42 -53.64
N SER A 526 -30.95 -10.04 -52.62
CA SER A 526 -31.20 -11.44 -52.15
C SER A 526 -31.42 -12.56 -53.21
N PRO A 527 -31.56 -13.90 -52.89
CA PRO A 527 -32.31 -14.48 -51.72
C PRO A 527 -31.95 -15.88 -51.10
N ALA A 528 -32.71 -16.19 -50.01
CA ALA A 528 -33.18 -17.48 -49.42
C ALA A 528 -32.16 -18.43 -48.74
N VAL A 529 -32.39 -19.10 -47.58
CA VAL A 529 -33.53 -19.96 -47.11
C VAL A 529 -33.63 -19.98 -45.56
N ALA A 530 -34.81 -20.34 -45.03
CA ALA A 530 -35.33 -20.27 -43.65
C ALA A 530 -34.85 -21.31 -42.60
N ALA A 531 -34.94 -20.97 -41.30
CA ALA A 531 -35.83 -21.59 -40.27
C ALA A 531 -35.51 -21.10 -38.82
N THR A 532 -36.55 -20.60 -38.11
CA THR A 532 -36.95 -20.68 -36.66
C THR A 532 -35.87 -20.65 -35.54
N ASP A 533 -35.98 -19.95 -34.40
CA ASP A 533 -37.10 -19.39 -33.62
C ASP A 533 -36.61 -18.27 -32.65
N ASP A 534 -37.54 -17.38 -32.28
CA ASP A 534 -37.72 -16.58 -31.04
C ASP A 534 -36.60 -15.67 -30.49
N ASP A 535 -36.83 -14.35 -30.62
CA ASP A 535 -36.74 -13.37 -29.52
C ASP A 535 -37.54 -12.09 -29.89
N VAL A 536 -38.35 -11.58 -28.96
CA VAL A 536 -39.29 -10.45 -29.17
C VAL A 536 -38.64 -9.13 -28.80
N ASP A 537 -38.80 -8.18 -29.72
CA ASP A 537 -38.01 -6.96 -29.88
C ASP A 537 -38.57 -5.72 -29.15
N LEU A 538 -37.64 -4.81 -28.85
CA LEU A 538 -37.74 -3.66 -27.94
C LEU A 538 -38.34 -2.39 -28.60
N ASP A 539 -39.22 -2.56 -29.58
CA ASP A 539 -39.74 -1.47 -30.44
C ASP A 539 -41.16 -0.98 -30.07
N ALA A 540 -41.69 -1.41 -28.91
CA ALA A 540 -43.02 -1.03 -28.44
C ALA A 540 -43.06 0.11 -27.39
N LEU A 541 -41.93 0.78 -27.10
CA LEU A 541 -41.85 1.80 -26.04
C LEU A 541 -41.54 3.24 -26.50
N LEU A 542 -41.47 3.50 -27.81
CA LEU A 542 -41.13 4.84 -28.33
C LEU A 542 -42.18 5.43 -29.30
N ALA A 543 -43.45 5.16 -29.05
CA ALA A 543 -44.53 5.85 -29.74
C ALA A 543 -45.63 6.22 -28.76
N ASN A 544 -45.49 7.37 -28.10
CA ASN A 544 -46.58 8.25 -27.69
C ASN A 544 -46.00 9.52 -27.06
N LEU A 545 -46.11 10.64 -27.77
CA LEU A 545 -46.69 11.91 -27.30
C LEU A 545 -46.13 13.10 -28.08
N ASP A 546 -46.74 13.37 -29.23
CA ASP A 546 -46.85 14.70 -29.82
C ASP A 546 -48.33 15.05 -29.89
N GLY A 547 -48.71 16.28 -29.52
CA GLY A 547 -49.90 16.94 -30.06
C GLY A 547 -50.95 17.50 -29.08
N ASP A 548 -50.65 18.69 -28.55
CA ASP A 548 -51.44 19.96 -28.65
C ASP A 548 -52.90 20.11 -28.15
N GLY A 549 -53.19 21.27 -27.52
CA GLY A 549 -54.57 21.82 -27.45
C GLY A 549 -55.00 22.67 -26.24
N ALA A 550 -54.92 24.01 -26.40
CA ALA A 550 -55.87 25.06 -26.00
C ALA A 550 -56.13 25.48 -24.51
N ALA A 551 -56.11 26.82 -24.29
CA ALA A 551 -56.59 27.60 -23.12
C ALA A 551 -58.12 27.92 -23.25
N PRO A 552 -58.87 28.56 -22.29
CA PRO A 552 -58.53 29.81 -21.57
C PRO A 552 -59.13 30.06 -20.13
N ASP A 553 -58.82 31.25 -19.56
CA ASP A 553 -59.55 32.10 -18.56
C ASP A 553 -59.73 31.62 -17.09
N THR A 554 -59.49 32.37 -15.99
CA THR A 554 -59.88 33.76 -15.65
C THR A 554 -59.28 34.28 -14.30
N THR A 555 -59.19 35.63 -14.18
CA THR A 555 -59.34 36.55 -13.00
C THR A 555 -58.26 36.79 -11.92
N ALA A 556 -57.55 37.92 -12.09
CA ALA A 556 -57.51 39.18 -11.29
C ALA A 556 -57.24 39.26 -9.75
N ALA A 557 -56.11 39.92 -9.44
CA ALA A 557 -55.83 41.02 -8.48
C ALA A 557 -55.93 40.84 -6.93
N ALA A 558 -54.81 41.00 -6.21
CA ALA A 558 -54.37 42.26 -5.55
C ALA A 558 -53.30 42.05 -4.43
N ASP A 559 -52.31 42.95 -4.44
CA ASP A 559 -51.51 43.53 -3.33
C ASP A 559 -50.29 42.85 -2.66
N ALA A 560 -49.28 43.72 -2.48
CA ALA A 560 -48.15 43.78 -1.55
C ALA A 560 -46.80 43.08 -1.89
N ALA A 561 -45.80 43.91 -2.23
CA ALA A 561 -44.35 43.64 -2.15
C ALA A 561 -43.84 43.93 -0.70
N PRO A 562 -42.62 43.51 -0.25
CA PRO A 562 -41.35 43.86 -0.92
C PRO A 562 -40.22 42.79 -0.95
N ASP A 563 -39.40 42.93 -2.01
CA ASP A 563 -37.93 42.84 -2.16
C ASP A 563 -37.04 41.94 -1.29
N GLY A 564 -36.14 41.23 -2.00
CA GLY A 564 -34.73 41.09 -1.60
C GLY A 564 -34.00 39.84 -2.14
N ALA A 565 -32.95 40.07 -2.94
CA ALA A 565 -31.80 39.19 -3.26
C ALA A 565 -31.85 38.31 -4.52
N VAL A 566 -31.52 38.91 -5.68
CA VAL A 566 -30.96 38.20 -6.85
C VAL A 566 -29.93 39.11 -7.57
N ASP A 567 -28.86 39.52 -6.89
CA ASP A 567 -27.72 40.22 -7.55
C ASP A 567 -26.34 39.63 -7.21
N ASP A 568 -26.25 38.56 -6.41
CA ASP A 568 -24.97 37.98 -5.97
C ASP A 568 -24.40 36.88 -6.88
N LEU A 569 -25.14 36.44 -7.92
CA LEU A 569 -24.71 35.33 -8.77
C LEU A 569 -23.86 35.77 -9.97
N ASP A 570 -24.10 36.96 -10.51
CA ASP A 570 -23.35 37.48 -11.67
C ASP A 570 -21.98 38.04 -11.26
N ALA A 571 -21.83 38.49 -10.02
CA ALA A 571 -20.54 38.93 -9.47
C ALA A 571 -19.56 37.76 -9.22
N LEU A 572 -20.07 36.55 -8.97
CA LEU A 572 -19.23 35.36 -8.74
C LEU A 572 -18.72 34.74 -10.05
N LEU A 573 -19.52 34.79 -11.12
CA LEU A 573 -19.16 34.23 -12.42
C LEU A 573 -18.09 35.04 -13.17
N ALA A 574 -17.93 36.33 -12.87
CA ALA A 574 -16.90 37.18 -13.48
C ALA A 574 -15.48 36.97 -12.91
N SER A 575 -15.36 36.33 -11.73
CA SER A 575 -14.05 36.16 -11.05
C SER A 575 -13.30 34.88 -11.43
N LEU A 576 -13.91 33.98 -12.20
CA LEU A 576 -13.38 32.64 -12.52
C LEU A 576 -12.71 32.55 -13.90
N ASN A 577 -12.61 33.64 -14.67
CA ASN A 577 -12.23 33.59 -16.09
C ASN A 577 -11.02 34.45 -16.49
N ASP A 578 -10.17 34.88 -15.55
CA ASP A 578 -8.90 35.55 -15.85
C ASP A 578 -7.70 34.59 -15.75
N GLU A 579 -7.10 34.30 -16.91
CA GLU A 579 -5.80 33.65 -17.10
C GLU A 579 -4.65 34.59 -16.68
N PRO A 580 -3.58 34.12 -16.02
CA PRO A 580 -2.44 34.97 -15.72
C PRO A 580 -1.48 35.08 -16.94
N ALA A 581 -1.26 36.30 -17.43
CA ALA A 581 -0.23 36.63 -18.41
C ALA A 581 1.19 36.74 -17.77
N PRO A 582 2.28 36.64 -18.55
CA PRO A 582 3.60 36.20 -18.07
C PRO A 582 4.39 37.27 -17.32
N ALA A 583 5.13 36.84 -16.30
CA ALA A 583 6.05 37.67 -15.53
C ALA A 583 7.21 38.18 -16.39
N SER A 584 7.52 39.47 -16.19
CA SER A 584 8.55 40.24 -16.86
C SER A 584 9.96 39.90 -16.35
N THR A 585 10.93 40.09 -17.24
CA THR A 585 12.37 39.90 -17.08
C THR A 585 12.95 40.64 -15.86
N PRO A 586 13.88 40.05 -15.07
CA PRO A 586 14.64 40.81 -14.09
C PRO A 586 15.83 41.50 -14.76
N ALA A 587 15.99 42.79 -14.45
CA ALA A 587 17.16 43.60 -14.80
C ALA A 587 18.37 43.23 -13.92
N ALA A 588 19.55 43.51 -14.47
CA ALA A 588 20.89 43.11 -14.02
C ALA A 588 21.23 43.36 -12.55
N ALA A 589 21.95 42.41 -11.96
CA ALA A 589 22.64 42.52 -10.67
C ALA A 589 23.97 43.32 -10.81
N PRO A 590 24.37 44.11 -9.79
CA PRO A 590 25.77 44.46 -9.58
C PRO A 590 26.49 43.34 -8.80
N ALA A 591 27.79 43.26 -9.02
CA ALA A 591 28.69 42.20 -8.56
C ALA A 591 29.20 42.37 -7.11
N ASP A 592 29.54 41.21 -6.55
CA ASP A 592 30.65 40.87 -5.64
C ASP A 592 30.71 41.35 -4.15
N ASP A 593 31.14 40.36 -3.34
CA ASP A 593 32.07 40.41 -2.19
C ASP A 593 31.61 40.25 -0.72
N ASP A 594 30.32 40.29 -0.35
CA ASP A 594 29.96 40.29 1.09
C ASP A 594 29.52 38.92 1.68
N VAL A 595 29.33 37.87 0.87
CA VAL A 595 28.74 36.60 1.36
C VAL A 595 29.77 35.65 1.99
N ASP A 596 31.06 35.78 1.64
CA ASP A 596 32.11 34.89 2.14
C ASP A 596 32.56 35.21 3.57
N ALA A 597 32.38 36.46 4.04
CA ALA A 597 32.76 36.88 5.39
C ALA A 597 31.80 36.35 6.48
N GLU A 598 30.50 36.25 6.17
CA GLU A 598 29.50 35.70 7.10
C GLU A 598 29.64 34.18 7.24
N LEU A 599 30.04 33.48 6.16
CA LEU A 599 30.25 32.03 6.18
C LEU A 599 31.51 31.64 6.98
N GLU A 600 32.59 32.43 6.88
CA GLU A 600 33.80 32.23 7.72
C GLU A 600 33.53 32.51 9.21
N ALA A 601 32.69 33.50 9.53
CA ALA A 601 32.30 33.79 10.91
C ALA A 601 31.48 32.65 11.54
N LEU A 602 30.62 32.01 10.74
CA LEU A 602 29.76 30.91 11.18
C LEU A 602 30.58 29.62 11.42
N LEU A 603 31.56 29.34 10.56
CA LEU A 603 32.47 28.19 10.72
C LEU A 603 33.43 28.32 11.91
N LYS A 604 33.80 29.55 12.31
CA LYS A 604 34.59 29.80 13.52
C LYS A 604 33.80 29.64 14.83
N SER A 605 32.48 29.72 14.77
CA SER A 605 31.60 29.60 15.95
C SER A 605 31.22 28.15 16.32
N LEU A 606 31.57 27.20 15.46
CA LEU A 606 31.27 25.76 15.59
C LEU A 606 32.50 24.91 15.96
N GLY A 607 33.54 25.54 16.50
CA GLY A 607 34.74 24.86 17.01
C GLY A 607 34.44 23.91 18.16
#